data_AF-A0A7V2QIW2-F1
#
_entry.id   AF-A0A7V2QIW2-F1
#
_cell.length_a   1.000
_cell.length_b   1.000
_cell.length_c   1.000
_cell.angle_alpha   90.00
_cell.angle_beta   90.00
_cell.angle_gamma   90.00
#
_symmetry.space_group_name_H-M   'P 1'
#
loop_
_entity.id
_entity.type
_entity.pdbx_description
1 polymer ?
#
loop_
_entity_poly.entity_id
_entity_poly.type
_entity_poly.pdbx_seq_one_letter_code
_entity_poly.pdbx_strand_id
1 'polypeptide(L)'
;MKSQHEDHILLKNLIPVTSIQSLVEGYILNCRCEGKSPSTIGNYTHRLRCFTWFCQENAYPDEPLKLTSGHIRRFLWYLSSEPNRWNGCSTSARKPASQATINHYYRYCTVSLPSYIKKVLSPIIH
;
A
#
# COMPACT_ATOMS: atom_id res chain seq x y z
N MET A 1 19.56 -34.34 2.05
CA MET A 1 20.02 -32.96 1.82
C MET A 1 19.29 -32.32 0.63
N LYS A 2 17.97 -32.14 0.73
CA LYS A 2 17.18 -31.31 -0.18
C LYS A 2 16.52 -30.26 0.70
N SER A 3 17.14 -29.09 0.90
CA SER A 3 16.69 -28.20 1.99
C SER A 3 17.01 -26.71 1.80
N GLN A 4 17.42 -26.27 0.61
CA GLN A 4 17.64 -24.83 0.39
C GLN A 4 17.16 -24.41 -0.99
N HIS A 5 17.41 -25.21 -2.02
CA HIS A 5 17.01 -24.87 -3.38
C HIS A 5 15.48 -24.89 -3.59
N GLU A 6 14.77 -25.86 -3.02
CA GLU A 6 13.31 -25.97 -3.15
C GLU A 6 12.56 -24.88 -2.35
N ASP A 7 13.10 -24.47 -1.20
CA ASP A 7 12.54 -23.37 -0.39
C ASP A 7 12.69 -22.02 -1.09
N HIS A 8 13.82 -21.79 -1.76
CA HIS A 8 14.02 -20.60 -2.59
C HIS A 8 13.08 -20.57 -3.81
N ILE A 9 12.69 -21.73 -4.35
CA ILE A 9 11.73 -21.83 -5.46
C ILE A 9 10.29 -21.60 -4.97
N LEU A 10 9.93 -22.10 -3.79
CA LEU A 10 8.63 -21.84 -3.16
C LEU A 10 8.46 -20.38 -2.75
N LEU A 11 9.51 -19.73 -2.24
CA LEU A 11 9.53 -18.31 -1.91
C LEU A 11 9.37 -17.39 -3.12
N LYS A 12 9.83 -17.80 -4.30
CA LYS A 12 9.70 -17.05 -5.55
C LYS A 12 8.29 -17.09 -6.16
N ASN A 13 7.48 -18.08 -5.78
CA ASN A 13 6.14 -18.32 -6.32
C ASN A 13 5.01 -17.70 -5.47
N LEU A 14 5.31 -17.32 -4.22
CA LEU A 14 4.53 -16.35 -3.48
C LEU A 14 4.84 -14.99 -4.09
N ILE A 15 3.83 -14.27 -4.61
CA ILE A 15 3.97 -12.97 -5.32
C ILE A 15 5.15 -12.20 -4.73
N PRO A 16 6.30 -12.13 -5.42
CA PRO A 16 7.47 -11.50 -4.84
C PRO A 16 7.07 -10.05 -4.63
N VAL A 17 7.04 -9.62 -3.37
CA VAL A 17 6.68 -8.26 -2.97
C VAL A 17 7.88 -7.36 -3.30
N THR A 18 8.17 -7.23 -4.60
CA THR A 18 9.34 -6.52 -5.13
C THR A 18 9.03 -5.07 -5.42
N SER A 19 7.74 -4.72 -5.47
CA SER A 19 7.25 -3.36 -5.74
C SER A 19 6.04 -3.01 -4.88
N ILE A 20 5.78 -1.71 -4.70
CA ILE A 20 4.55 -1.24 -4.05
C ILE A 20 3.33 -1.78 -4.80
N GLN A 21 3.39 -1.86 -6.13
CA GLN A 21 2.29 -2.37 -6.94
C GLN A 21 1.99 -3.85 -6.64
N SER A 22 3.01 -4.72 -6.60
CA SER A 22 2.83 -6.14 -6.27
C SER A 22 2.25 -6.34 -4.88
N LEU A 23 2.65 -5.51 -3.91
CA LEU A 23 2.07 -5.51 -2.56
C LEU A 23 0.58 -5.15 -2.58
N VAL A 24 0.21 -4.12 -3.35
CA VAL A 24 -1.18 -3.67 -3.48
C VAL A 24 -2.03 -4.77 -4.10
N GLU A 25 -1.55 -5.40 -5.17
CA GLU A 25 -2.25 -6.51 -5.83
C GLU A 25 -2.47 -7.69 -4.88
N GLY A 26 -1.42 -8.09 -4.13
CA GLY A 26 -1.52 -9.12 -3.10
C GLY A 26 -2.53 -8.78 -2.00
N TYR A 27 -2.51 -7.54 -1.51
CA TYR A 27 -3.45 -7.07 -0.50
C TYR A 27 -4.91 -7.10 -0.99
N ILE A 28 -5.14 -6.67 -2.24
CA ILE A 28 -6.47 -6.71 -2.86
C ILE A 28 -6.94 -8.15 -3.07
N LEU A 29 -6.06 -9.06 -3.49
CA LEU A 29 -6.37 -10.48 -3.59
C LEU A 29 -6.78 -11.04 -2.22
N ASN A 30 -6.03 -10.73 -1.17
CA ASN A 30 -6.38 -11.16 0.20
C ASN A 30 -7.75 -10.62 0.65
N CYS A 31 -8.07 -9.37 0.35
CA CYS A 31 -9.39 -8.81 0.66
C CYS A 31 -10.53 -9.56 -0.04
N ARG A 32 -10.30 -10.06 -1.27
CA ARG A 32 -11.27 -10.90 -1.99
C ARG A 32 -11.42 -12.26 -1.31
N CYS A 33 -10.31 -12.89 -0.92
CA CYS A 33 -10.33 -14.16 -0.19
C CYS A 33 -11.05 -14.06 1.17
N GLU A 34 -10.92 -12.93 1.86
CA GLU A 34 -11.63 -12.62 3.12
C GLU A 34 -13.13 -12.28 2.92
N GLY A 35 -13.63 -12.26 1.69
CA GLY A 35 -15.03 -11.96 1.40
C GLY A 35 -15.42 -10.49 1.66
N LYS A 36 -14.46 -9.55 1.60
CA LYS A 36 -14.77 -8.11 1.74
C LYS A 36 -15.69 -7.65 0.61
N SER A 37 -16.57 -6.68 0.90
CA SER A 37 -17.49 -6.16 -0.10
C SER A 37 -16.75 -5.50 -1.28
N PRO A 38 -17.32 -5.51 -2.50
CA PRO A 38 -16.73 -4.85 -3.67
C PRO A 38 -16.45 -3.36 -3.44
N SER A 39 -17.36 -2.67 -2.73
CA SER A 39 -17.21 -1.27 -2.36
C SER A 39 -16.01 -1.04 -1.45
N THR A 40 -15.78 -1.93 -0.48
CA THR A 40 -14.64 -1.89 0.42
C THR A 40 -13.33 -2.11 -0.34
N ILE A 41 -13.30 -3.12 -1.22
CA ILE A 41 -12.14 -3.43 -2.06
C ILE A 41 -11.80 -2.25 -2.98
N GLY A 42 -12.81 -1.64 -3.62
CA GLY A 42 -12.61 -0.46 -4.47
C GLY A 42 -12.07 0.73 -3.69
N ASN A 43 -12.58 0.95 -2.48
CA ASN A 43 -12.13 2.00 -1.56
C ASN A 43 -10.65 1.83 -1.18
N TYR A 44 -10.23 0.59 -0.91
CA TYR A 44 -8.84 0.24 -0.59
C TYR A 44 -7.93 0.40 -1.80
N THR A 45 -8.35 -0.14 -2.94
CA THR A 45 -7.62 -0.07 -4.21
C THR A 45 -7.32 1.38 -4.57
N HIS A 46 -8.33 2.25 -4.50
CA HIS A 46 -8.16 3.66 -4.81
C HIS A 46 -7.11 4.34 -3.91
N ARG A 47 -7.18 4.13 -2.60
CA ARG A 47 -6.26 4.78 -1.64
C ARG A 47 -4.83 4.31 -1.79
N LEU A 48 -4.66 3.01 -2.00
CA LEU A 48 -3.34 2.43 -2.22
C LEU A 48 -2.74 2.94 -3.54
N ARG A 49 -3.53 3.06 -4.61
CA ARG A 49 -3.08 3.67 -5.86
C ARG A 49 -2.66 5.13 -5.69
N CYS A 50 -3.41 5.93 -4.93
CA CYS A 50 -3.03 7.30 -4.63
C CYS A 50 -1.70 7.38 -3.86
N PHE A 51 -1.48 6.46 -2.92
CA PHE A 51 -0.21 6.36 -2.20
C PHE A 51 0.95 5.91 -3.11
N THR A 52 0.73 4.92 -3.98
CA THR A 52 1.72 4.48 -4.97
C THR A 52 2.10 5.62 -5.91
N TRP A 53 1.12 6.34 -6.46
CA TRP A 53 1.36 7.52 -7.29
C TRP A 53 2.21 8.54 -6.56
N PHE A 54 1.89 8.86 -5.30
CA PHE A 54 2.66 9.81 -4.51
C PHE A 54 4.11 9.36 -4.30
N CYS A 55 4.33 8.06 -4.05
CA CYS A 55 5.68 7.52 -3.92
C CYS A 55 6.47 7.64 -5.23
N GLN A 56 5.83 7.35 -6.37
CA GLN A 56 6.44 7.47 -7.69
C GLN A 56 6.81 8.93 -8.02
N GLU A 57 5.88 9.86 -7.80
CA GLU A 57 6.07 11.29 -8.06
C GLU A 57 7.22 11.88 -7.23
N ASN A 58 7.43 11.36 -6.01
CA ASN A 58 8.49 11.83 -5.11
C ASN A 58 9.78 10.98 -5.21
N ALA A 59 9.89 10.09 -6.20
CA ALA A 59 11.01 9.17 -6.39
C ALA A 59 11.37 8.36 -5.12
N TYR A 60 10.35 7.96 -4.36
CA TYR A 60 10.53 7.12 -3.18
C TYR A 60 10.82 5.66 -3.58
N PRO A 61 11.42 4.86 -2.68
CA PRO A 61 11.70 3.47 -2.96
C PRO A 61 10.44 2.70 -3.34
N ASP A 62 10.49 2.00 -4.47
CA ASP A 62 9.40 1.11 -4.90
C ASP A 62 9.42 -0.22 -4.12
N GLU A 63 10.52 -0.55 -3.45
CA GLU A 63 10.58 -1.73 -2.60
C GLU A 63 9.81 -1.49 -1.28
N PRO A 64 8.74 -2.24 -0.97
CA PRO A 64 7.88 -1.92 0.18
C PRO A 64 8.59 -2.00 1.52
N LEU A 65 9.62 -2.84 1.65
CA LEU A 65 10.43 -2.96 2.87
C LEU A 65 11.28 -1.72 3.15
N LYS A 66 11.54 -0.89 2.13
CA LYS A 66 12.27 0.38 2.27
C LYS A 66 11.36 1.56 2.57
N LEU A 67 10.04 1.37 2.58
CA LEU A 67 9.10 2.41 2.97
C LEU A 67 9.10 2.61 4.48
N THR A 68 9.33 3.86 4.91
CA THR A 68 9.37 4.22 6.32
C THR A 68 8.08 4.93 6.75
N SER A 69 7.86 5.01 8.06
CA SER A 69 6.81 5.86 8.63
C SER A 69 6.97 7.34 8.23
N GLY A 70 8.18 7.78 7.92
CA GLY A 70 8.45 9.12 7.38
C GLY A 70 7.77 9.35 6.03
N HIS A 71 7.83 8.38 5.10
CA HIS A 71 7.14 8.49 3.81
C HIS A 71 5.63 8.58 3.99
N ILE A 72 5.07 7.80 4.93
CA ILE A 72 3.63 7.86 5.25
C ILE A 72 3.26 9.24 5.80
N ARG A 73 4.04 9.81 6.73
CA ARG A 73 3.76 11.15 7.27
C ARG A 73 3.82 12.23 6.17
N ARG A 74 4.80 12.14 5.26
CA ARG A 74 4.89 13.05 4.10
C ARG A 74 3.69 12.94 3.17
N PHE A 75 3.20 11.72 2.95
CA PHE A 75 1.97 11.51 2.20
C PHE A 75 0.76 12.15 2.89
N LEU A 76 0.60 11.97 4.20
CA LEU A 76 -0.52 12.58 4.94
C LEU A 76 -0.43 14.10 4.96
N TRP A 77 0.79 14.65 5.07
CA TRP A 77 1.04 16.08 4.93
C TRP A 77 0.60 16.57 3.55
N TYR A 78 1.03 15.89 2.49
CA TYR A 78 0.61 16.18 1.12
C TYR A 78 -0.92 16.21 0.97
N LEU A 79 -1.63 15.23 1.54
CA LEU A 79 -3.11 15.26 1.54
C LEU A 79 -3.68 16.51 2.19
N SER A 80 -3.05 17.00 3.25
CA SER A 80 -3.54 18.13 4.06
C SER A 80 -3.15 19.50 3.51
N SER A 81 -2.12 19.58 2.68
CA SER A 81 -1.56 20.86 2.22
C SER A 81 -1.71 21.09 0.72
N GLU A 82 -1.82 20.03 -0.08
CA GLU A 82 -1.81 20.14 -1.54
C GLU A 82 -3.15 20.66 -2.09
N PRO A 83 -3.19 21.83 -2.75
CA PRO A 83 -4.39 22.33 -3.41
C PRO A 83 -4.79 21.50 -4.63
N ASN A 84 -3.87 20.81 -5.30
CA ASN A 84 -4.19 19.94 -6.43
C ASN A 84 -3.61 18.53 -6.26
N ARG A 85 -4.35 17.67 -5.56
CA ARG A 85 -3.92 16.30 -5.27
C ARG A 85 -3.85 15.47 -6.56
N TRP A 86 -2.80 14.67 -6.68
CA TRP A 86 -2.49 13.76 -7.79
C TRP A 86 -2.49 14.41 -9.17
N ASN A 87 -2.31 15.74 -9.24
CA ASN A 87 -2.50 16.53 -10.45
C ASN A 87 -3.86 16.26 -11.12
N GLY A 88 -4.88 15.92 -10.33
CA GLY A 88 -6.17 15.42 -10.81
C GLY A 88 -7.15 16.53 -11.17
N CYS A 89 -7.95 16.31 -12.21
CA CYS A 89 -8.95 17.30 -12.63
C CYS A 89 -10.25 17.29 -11.79
N SER A 90 -10.40 16.34 -10.85
CA SER A 90 -11.65 16.21 -10.09
C SER A 90 -11.82 17.33 -9.06
N THR A 91 -13.05 17.80 -8.85
CA THR A 91 -13.35 18.86 -7.87
C THR A 91 -12.95 18.46 -6.44
N SER A 92 -12.96 17.16 -6.11
CA SER A 92 -12.50 16.68 -4.80
C SER A 92 -10.98 16.65 -4.66
N ALA A 93 -10.23 16.50 -5.76
CA ALA A 93 -8.77 16.52 -5.78
C ALA A 93 -8.19 17.95 -5.82
N ARG A 94 -8.92 18.92 -6.38
CA ARG A 94 -8.58 20.36 -6.43
C ARG A 94 -8.79 21.11 -5.11
N LYS A 95 -8.58 20.42 -3.99
CA LYS A 95 -8.52 21.01 -2.66
C LYS A 95 -7.79 20.08 -1.69
N PRO A 96 -7.25 20.63 -0.59
CA PRO A 96 -6.77 19.83 0.51
C PRO A 96 -7.83 18.86 1.03
N ALA A 97 -7.40 17.68 1.45
CA ALA A 97 -8.26 16.67 2.01
C ALA A 97 -8.78 17.09 3.39
N SER A 98 -10.03 16.77 3.70
CA SER A 98 -10.58 16.96 5.04
C SER A 98 -9.89 16.05 6.06
N GLN A 99 -9.91 16.43 7.34
CA GLN A 99 -9.35 15.61 8.43
C GLN A 99 -9.92 14.17 8.45
N ALA A 100 -11.23 14.02 8.18
CA ALA A 100 -11.86 12.71 8.07
C ALA A 100 -11.26 11.87 6.93
N THR A 101 -10.96 12.49 5.78
CA THR A 101 -10.30 11.82 4.66
C THR A 101 -8.89 11.41 5.03
N ILE A 102 -8.11 12.30 5.64
CA ILE A 102 -6.73 12.02 6.10
C ILE A 102 -6.73 10.86 7.09
N ASN A 103 -7.66 10.84 8.06
CA ASN A 103 -7.78 9.76 9.03
C ASN A 103 -8.09 8.41 8.37
N HIS A 104 -8.91 8.40 7.31
CA HIS A 104 -9.10 7.18 6.51
C HIS A 104 -7.78 6.72 5.89
N TYR A 105 -7.04 7.60 5.20
CA TYR A 105 -5.74 7.25 4.63
C TYR A 105 -4.73 6.77 5.67
N TYR A 106 -4.67 7.42 6.83
CA TYR A 106 -3.80 7.03 7.95
C TYR A 106 -4.07 5.59 8.39
N ARG A 107 -5.33 5.23 8.66
CA ARG A 107 -5.71 3.88 9.09
C ARG A 107 -5.26 2.82 8.08
N TYR A 108 -5.42 3.07 6.79
CA TYR A 108 -5.00 2.10 5.77
C TYR A 108 -3.48 1.97 5.65
N CYS A 109 -2.76 3.08 5.60
CA CYS A 109 -1.30 3.05 5.40
C CYS A 109 -0.55 2.51 6.63
N THR A 110 -1.09 2.72 7.84
CA THR A 110 -0.38 2.37 9.09
C THR A 110 -0.87 1.11 9.77
N VAL A 111 -2.14 0.72 9.59
CA VAL A 111 -2.71 -0.45 10.27
C VAL A 111 -2.90 -1.60 9.29
N SER A 112 -3.55 -1.35 8.15
CA SER A 112 -3.92 -2.40 7.20
C SER A 112 -2.74 -2.92 6.39
N LEU A 113 -1.94 -2.01 5.80
CA LEU A 113 -0.80 -2.41 4.97
C LEU A 113 0.31 -3.10 5.79
N PRO A 114 0.73 -2.57 6.97
CA PRO A 114 1.77 -3.23 7.76
C PRO A 114 1.29 -4.50 8.45
N SER A 115 0.00 -4.61 8.85
CA SER A 115 -0.54 -5.89 9.33
C SER A 115 -0.53 -6.94 8.23
N TYR A 116 -0.84 -6.58 6.98
CA TYR A 116 -0.75 -7.50 5.85
C TYR A 116 0.69 -7.90 5.55
N ILE A 117 1.62 -6.94 5.49
CA ILE A 117 3.06 -7.21 5.32
C ILE A 117 3.55 -8.15 6.43
N LYS A 118 3.20 -7.89 7.70
CA LYS A 118 3.56 -8.78 8.81
C LYS A 118 2.90 -10.15 8.67
N LYS A 119 1.61 -10.24 8.35
CA LYS A 119 0.90 -11.52 8.24
C LYS A 119 1.42 -12.38 7.08
N VAL A 120 1.86 -11.77 5.99
CA VAL A 120 2.36 -12.46 4.79
C VAL A 120 3.86 -12.74 4.85
N LEU A 121 4.66 -11.86 5.48
CA LEU A 121 6.12 -12.01 5.55
C LEU A 121 6.65 -12.55 6.90
N SER A 122 5.84 -12.57 7.97
CA SER A 122 6.25 -13.12 9.29
C SER A 122 6.45 -14.65 9.31
N PRO A 123 5.78 -15.48 8.50
CA PRO A 123 6.09 -16.92 8.44
C PRO A 123 7.42 -17.25 7.74
N ILE A 124 8.10 -16.26 7.17
CA ILE A 124 9.28 -16.43 6.30
C ILE A 124 10.59 -16.18 7.06
N ILE A 125 10.53 -15.76 8.33
CA ILE A 125 11.71 -15.49 9.17
C ILE A 125 11.61 -16.30 10.46
N HIS A 126 11.81 -17.62 10.37
CA HIS A 126 12.20 -18.46 11.50
C HIS A 126 13.08 -19.61 11.03
#